data_AF-A0A9D5W2X2-F1
#
_entry.id   AF-A0A9D5W2X2-F1
#
_cell.length_a   1.000
_cell.length_b   1.000
_cell.length_c   1.000
_cell.angle_alpha   90.00
_cell.angle_beta   90.00
_cell.angle_gamma   90.00
#
_symmetry.space_group_name_H-M   'P 1'
#
loop_
_entity.id
_entity.type
_entity.pdbx_description
1 polymer ?
#
loop_
_entity_poly.entity_id
_entity_poly.type
_entity_poly.pdbx_seq_one_letter_code
_entity_poly.pdbx_strand_id
1 'polypeptide(L)'
;MNFFGLESAPDKPPPDADFWEWSGAIDLKDIANQYGLKVRRSVQGSIVVVYPSPVNVQLVEYADDCLRDCRGYLASFPGIPTIPPAEALAEFRRMGGKVAAAHNGFIPNYPEAWPGYVKDAAQSLFLAAMDAIEEDQGGIR
;
A
#
# COMPACT_ATOMS: atom_id res chain seq x y z
N MET A 1 1.11 19.80 -4.79
CA MET A 1 2.04 18.92 -4.05
C MET A 1 2.21 17.70 -4.93
N ASN A 2 3.37 17.56 -5.59
CA ASN A 2 3.58 16.57 -6.65
C ASN A 2 3.83 15.19 -6.03
N PHE A 3 3.11 14.18 -6.51
CA PHE A 3 3.12 12.82 -5.97
C PHE A 3 4.24 11.99 -6.63
N PHE A 4 5.46 12.09 -6.11
CA PHE A 4 6.58 11.28 -6.61
C PHE A 4 6.43 9.81 -6.20
N GLY A 5 6.87 8.86 -7.04
CA GLY A 5 7.09 7.48 -6.63
C GLY A 5 7.23 6.49 -7.78
N LEU A 6 6.24 6.42 -8.67
CA LEU A 6 6.30 5.61 -9.89
C LEU A 6 6.49 6.44 -11.17
N GLU A 7 6.29 7.76 -11.10
CA GLU A 7 6.50 8.65 -12.26
C GLU A 7 7.93 8.59 -12.80
N SER A 8 8.91 8.24 -11.95
CA SER A 8 10.31 8.05 -12.32
C SER A 8 10.65 6.65 -12.84
N ALA A 9 9.68 5.72 -12.88
CA ALA A 9 9.91 4.41 -13.47
C ALA A 9 10.20 4.59 -14.97
N PRO A 10 11.28 3.98 -15.49
CA PRO A 10 11.69 4.15 -16.87
C PRO A 10 10.65 3.58 -17.83
N ASP A 11 10.30 4.35 -18.87
CA ASP A 11 9.35 3.95 -19.92
C ASP A 11 9.86 2.80 -20.81
N LYS A 12 11.09 2.34 -20.58
CA LYS A 12 11.70 1.18 -21.23
C LYS A 12 12.26 0.23 -20.17
N PRO A 13 12.25 -1.09 -20.42
CA PRO A 13 12.79 -2.04 -19.48
C PRO A 13 14.29 -1.79 -19.29
N PRO A 14 14.80 -1.80 -18.05
CA PRO A 14 16.23 -1.91 -17.79
C PRO A 14 16.83 -3.14 -18.50
N PRO A 15 18.13 -3.12 -18.85
CA PRO A 15 18.77 -4.21 -19.60
C PRO A 15 18.61 -5.60 -18.99
N ASP A 16 18.50 -5.67 -17.65
CA ASP A 16 18.41 -6.92 -16.88
C ASP A 16 17.06 -7.08 -16.15
N ALA A 17 16.05 -6.28 -16.48
CA ALA A 17 14.75 -6.37 -15.82
C ALA A 17 13.94 -7.57 -16.31
N ASP A 18 13.31 -8.29 -15.38
CA ASP A 18 12.26 -9.24 -15.73
C ASP A 18 11.10 -8.49 -16.41
N PHE A 19 10.65 -9.02 -17.55
CA PHE A 19 9.63 -8.38 -18.37
C PHE A 19 8.30 -8.21 -17.62
N TRP A 20 7.89 -9.23 -16.85
CA TRP A 20 6.62 -9.19 -16.11
C TRP A 20 6.71 -8.23 -14.94
N GLU A 21 7.84 -8.22 -14.23
CA GLU A 21 8.01 -7.27 -13.13
C GLU A 21 8.05 -5.81 -13.63
N TRP A 22 8.72 -5.54 -14.75
CA TRP A 22 8.72 -4.21 -15.35
C TRP A 22 7.34 -3.83 -15.90
N SER A 23 6.67 -4.72 -16.63
CA SER A 23 5.33 -4.46 -17.19
C SER A 23 4.32 -4.16 -16.08
N GLY A 24 4.29 -4.96 -15.02
CA GLY A 24 3.41 -4.73 -13.87
C GLY A 24 3.69 -3.39 -13.18
N ALA A 25 4.94 -2.92 -13.16
CA ALA A 25 5.28 -1.62 -12.60
C ALA A 25 4.78 -0.45 -13.47
N ILE A 26 4.78 -0.60 -14.80
CA ILE A 26 4.20 0.36 -15.74
C ILE A 26 2.68 0.37 -15.62
N ASP A 27 2.03 -0.78 -15.59
CA ASP A 27 0.58 -0.85 -15.41
C ASP A 27 0.16 -0.22 -14.07
N LEU A 28 0.91 -0.49 -13.00
CA LEU A 28 0.70 0.12 -11.69
C LEU A 28 0.92 1.65 -11.70
N LYS A 29 1.90 2.15 -12.45
CA LYS A 29 2.15 3.59 -12.67
C LYS A 29 0.97 4.23 -13.39
N ASP A 30 0.50 3.61 -14.46
CA ASP A 30 -0.58 4.14 -15.29
C ASP A 30 -1.89 4.21 -14.51
N ILE A 31 -2.24 3.17 -13.75
CA ILE A 31 -3.43 3.23 -12.89
C ILE A 31 -3.25 4.21 -11.74
N ALA A 32 -2.05 4.33 -11.15
CA ALA A 32 -1.78 5.32 -10.13
C ALA A 32 -2.03 6.75 -10.64
N ASN A 33 -1.57 7.05 -11.85
CA ASN A 33 -1.79 8.33 -12.51
C ASN A 33 -3.26 8.56 -12.88
N GLN A 34 -3.92 7.54 -13.43
CA GLN A 34 -5.29 7.66 -13.93
C GLN A 34 -6.33 7.75 -12.80
N TYR A 35 -6.16 6.98 -11.74
CA TYR A 35 -7.15 6.83 -10.67
C TYR A 35 -6.69 7.43 -9.34
N GLY A 36 -5.48 7.99 -9.25
CA GLY A 36 -4.99 8.67 -8.06
C GLY A 36 -4.56 7.73 -6.93
N LEU A 37 -4.10 6.51 -7.26
CA LEU A 37 -3.47 5.65 -6.27
C LEU A 37 -2.08 6.18 -5.91
N LYS A 38 -1.62 5.84 -4.72
CA LYS A 38 -0.26 6.18 -4.28
C LYS A 38 0.46 4.91 -3.86
N VAL A 39 1.58 4.62 -4.52
CA VAL A 39 2.50 3.58 -4.09
C VAL A 39 3.49 4.16 -3.10
N ARG A 40 3.64 3.49 -1.96
CA ARG A 40 4.45 3.92 -0.82
C ARG A 40 5.29 2.76 -0.31
N ARG A 41 6.33 3.10 0.44
CA ARG A 41 7.13 2.15 1.21
C ARG A 41 6.83 2.35 2.69
N SER A 42 6.56 1.29 3.45
CA SER A 42 6.46 1.41 4.91
C SER A 42 7.85 1.70 5.50
N VAL A 43 7.90 2.16 6.76
CA VAL A 43 9.19 2.35 7.45
C VAL A 43 9.97 1.03 7.62
N GLN A 44 9.26 -0.11 7.60
CA GLN A 44 9.82 -1.46 7.60
C GLN A 44 10.19 -1.97 6.19
N GLY A 45 10.04 -1.15 5.14
CA GLY A 45 10.47 -1.45 3.78
C GLY A 45 9.46 -2.15 2.88
N SER A 46 8.27 -2.49 3.38
CA SER A 46 7.23 -3.16 2.59
C SER A 46 6.52 -2.18 1.64
N ILE A 47 6.12 -2.64 0.45
CA ILE A 47 5.34 -1.82 -0.48
C ILE A 47 3.88 -1.79 -0.04
N VAL A 48 3.30 -0.59 0.01
CA VAL A 48 1.91 -0.33 0.42
C VAL A 48 1.26 0.53 -0.64
N VAL A 49 0.01 0.23 -1.00
CA VAL A 49 -0.78 1.05 -1.91
C VAL A 49 -1.91 1.74 -1.17
N VAL A 50 -1.97 3.06 -1.33
CA VAL A 50 -3.04 3.91 -0.81
C VAL A 50 -4.00 4.20 -1.95
N TYR A 51 -5.25 3.75 -1.78
CA TYR A 51 -6.31 3.91 -2.75
C TYR A 51 -7.09 5.21 -2.53
N PRO A 52 -7.61 5.87 -3.58
CA PRO A 52 -8.49 7.03 -3.43
C PRO A 52 -9.78 6.70 -2.65
N SER A 53 -10.50 7.74 -2.20
CA SER A 53 -11.84 7.60 -1.62
C SER A 53 -12.91 7.97 -2.65
N PRO A 54 -14.03 7.23 -2.75
CA PRO A 54 -14.29 5.93 -2.12
C PRO A 54 -13.41 4.81 -2.73
N VAL A 55 -13.16 3.76 -1.96
CA VAL A 55 -12.38 2.60 -2.46
C VAL A 55 -13.19 1.87 -3.52
N ASN A 56 -12.65 1.79 -4.74
CA ASN A 56 -13.22 0.99 -5.83
C ASN A 56 -12.63 -0.43 -5.78
N VAL A 57 -13.48 -1.44 -5.60
CA VAL A 57 -13.05 -2.84 -5.45
C VAL A 57 -12.35 -3.40 -6.70
N GLN A 58 -12.80 -3.05 -7.91
CA GLN A 58 -12.16 -3.52 -9.15
C GLN A 58 -10.78 -2.91 -9.34
N LEU A 59 -10.60 -1.67 -8.88
CA LEU A 59 -9.31 -1.00 -8.90
C LEU A 59 -8.32 -1.65 -7.93
N VAL A 60 -8.80 -2.07 -6.74
CA VAL A 60 -7.96 -2.78 -5.77
C VAL A 60 -7.53 -4.14 -6.33
N GLU A 61 -8.46 -4.90 -6.92
CA GLU A 61 -8.16 -6.19 -7.55
C GLU A 61 -7.09 -6.06 -8.64
N TYR A 62 -7.28 -5.12 -9.57
CA TYR A 62 -6.32 -4.92 -10.66
C TYR A 62 -4.94 -4.42 -10.16
N ALA A 63 -4.93 -3.51 -9.17
CA ALA A 63 -3.69 -3.02 -8.58
C ALA A 63 -2.94 -4.12 -7.81
N ASP A 64 -3.67 -5.02 -7.14
CA ASP A 64 -3.08 -6.16 -6.42
C ASP A 64 -2.42 -7.15 -7.37
N ASP A 65 -3.04 -7.44 -8.51
CA ASP A 65 -2.41 -8.22 -9.58
C ASP A 65 -1.12 -7.56 -10.10
N CYS A 66 -1.17 -6.26 -10.41
CA CYS A 66 0.02 -5.54 -10.85
C CYS A 66 1.13 -5.56 -9.79
N LEU A 67 0.79 -5.36 -8.51
CA LEU A 67 1.74 -5.39 -7.39
C LEU A 67 2.39 -6.77 -7.22
N ARG A 68 1.63 -7.85 -7.42
CA ARG A 68 2.13 -9.21 -7.35
C ARG A 68 3.18 -9.45 -8.44
N ASP A 69 2.90 -8.97 -9.65
CA ASP A 69 3.80 -9.12 -10.78
C ASP A 69 5.07 -8.27 -10.60
N CYS A 70 4.99 -7.06 -10.04
CA CYS A 70 6.14 -6.15 -9.92
C CYS A 70 6.83 -6.08 -8.54
N ARG A 71 6.52 -7.00 -7.61
CA ARG A 71 7.00 -6.92 -6.22
C ARG A 71 8.53 -6.86 -6.10
N GLY A 72 9.25 -7.72 -6.84
CA GLY A 72 10.71 -7.76 -6.83
C GLY A 72 11.31 -6.44 -7.31
N TYR A 73 10.85 -5.99 -8.47
CA TYR A 73 11.21 -4.69 -9.04
C TYR A 73 10.99 -3.53 -8.06
N LEU A 74 9.79 -3.38 -7.48
CA LEU A 74 9.48 -2.28 -6.56
C LEU A 74 10.29 -2.33 -5.25
N ALA A 75 10.68 -3.52 -4.78
CA ALA A 75 11.53 -3.65 -3.61
C ALA A 75 12.93 -3.05 -3.86
N SER A 76 13.46 -3.22 -5.08
CA SER A 76 14.74 -2.66 -5.49
C SER A 76 14.67 -1.21 -6.02
N PHE A 77 13.47 -0.75 -6.41
CA PHE A 77 13.31 0.55 -7.04
C PHE A 77 13.64 1.71 -6.08
N PRO A 78 14.61 2.57 -6.43
CA PRO A 78 14.91 3.75 -5.63
C PRO A 78 13.83 4.82 -5.84
N GLY A 79 13.44 5.52 -4.77
CA GLY A 79 12.58 6.71 -4.86
C GLY A 79 11.09 6.50 -4.59
N ILE A 80 10.66 5.30 -4.17
CA ILE A 80 9.31 5.12 -3.61
C ILE A 80 9.24 5.88 -2.28
N PRO A 81 8.33 6.87 -2.12
CA PRO A 81 8.25 7.63 -0.87
C PRO A 81 7.78 6.74 0.27
N THR A 82 8.34 7.02 1.45
CA THR A 82 7.91 6.36 2.67
C THR A 82 6.56 6.91 3.12
N ILE A 83 5.65 6.04 3.55
CA ILE A 83 4.43 6.42 4.29
C ILE A 83 4.73 6.41 5.80
N PRO A 84 4.55 7.54 6.51
CA PRO A 84 4.66 7.57 7.96
C PRO A 84 3.59 6.69 8.63
N PRO A 85 3.88 6.05 9.78
CA PRO A 85 2.89 5.19 10.46
C PRO A 85 1.56 5.88 10.76
N ALA A 86 1.59 7.16 11.17
CA ALA A 86 0.39 7.94 11.43
C ALA A 86 -0.47 8.19 10.17
N GLU A 87 0.17 8.40 9.02
CA GLU A 87 -0.52 8.53 7.73
C GLU A 87 -1.12 7.18 7.32
N ALA A 88 -0.39 6.08 7.47
CA ALA A 88 -0.90 4.74 7.21
C ALA A 88 -2.13 4.42 8.09
N LEU A 89 -2.11 4.80 9.37
CA LEU A 89 -3.24 4.63 10.29
C LEU A 89 -4.46 5.44 9.84
N ALA A 90 -4.25 6.69 9.43
CA ALA A 90 -5.31 7.55 8.93
C ALA A 90 -5.95 6.97 7.65
N GLU A 91 -5.14 6.45 6.73
CA GLU A 91 -5.62 5.82 5.50
C GLU A 91 -6.37 4.50 5.78
N PHE A 92 -5.86 3.65 6.67
CA PHE A 92 -6.56 2.44 7.13
C PHE A 92 -7.95 2.75 7.70
N ARG A 93 -8.03 3.75 8.59
CA ARG A 93 -9.29 4.22 9.18
C ARG A 93 -10.22 4.84 8.15
N ARG A 94 -9.68 5.62 7.20
CA ARG A 94 -10.46 6.23 6.11
C ARG A 94 -11.08 5.20 5.20
N MET A 95 -10.38 4.10 4.91
CA MET A 95 -10.97 3.00 4.15
C MET A 95 -12.17 2.41 4.91
N GLY A 96 -12.10 2.36 6.25
CA GLY A 96 -13.16 1.83 7.12
C GLY A 96 -12.66 0.76 8.08
N GLY A 97 -11.35 0.50 8.09
CA GLY A 97 -10.70 -0.39 9.04
C GLY A 97 -10.76 0.16 10.46
N LYS A 98 -10.97 -0.73 11.43
CA LYS A 98 -10.95 -0.41 12.85
C LYS A 98 -9.82 -1.18 13.52
N VAL A 99 -9.30 -0.63 14.62
CA VAL A 99 -8.30 -1.30 15.45
C VAL A 99 -9.00 -1.84 16.67
N ALA A 100 -8.73 -3.09 17.02
CA ALA A 100 -9.21 -3.72 18.25
C ALA A 100 -8.02 -4.21 19.09
N ALA A 101 -8.13 -4.08 20.41
CA ALA A 101 -7.17 -4.69 21.33
C ALA A 101 -7.35 -6.21 21.37
N ALA A 102 -6.22 -6.92 21.44
CA ALA A 102 -6.13 -8.37 21.58
C ALA A 102 -5.12 -8.73 22.68
N HIS A 103 -5.05 -10.01 23.05
CA HIS A 103 -4.18 -10.47 24.14
C HIS A 103 -2.70 -10.10 23.96
N ASN A 104 -2.22 -10.07 22.71
CA ASN A 104 -0.82 -9.81 22.36
C ASN A 104 -0.65 -8.57 21.48
N GLY A 105 -1.44 -7.51 21.71
CA GLY A 105 -1.33 -6.25 20.97
C GLY A 105 -2.64 -5.90 20.26
N PHE A 106 -2.55 -5.58 18.97
CA PHE A 106 -3.68 -5.05 18.22
C PHE A 106 -3.98 -5.92 17.00
N ILE A 107 -5.26 -6.04 16.68
CA ILE A 107 -5.73 -6.70 15.47
C ILE A 107 -6.59 -5.74 14.64
N PRO A 108 -6.54 -5.86 13.31
CA PRO A 108 -7.45 -5.13 12.44
C PRO A 108 -8.84 -5.76 12.49
N ASN A 109 -9.87 -4.92 12.46
CA ASN A 109 -11.25 -5.30 12.27
C ASN A 109 -11.75 -4.67 10.96
N TYR A 110 -12.09 -5.53 10.00
CA TYR A 110 -12.50 -5.15 8.65
C TYR A 110 -14.02 -5.17 8.49
N PRO A 111 -14.60 -4.28 7.65
CA PRO A 111 -15.98 -4.43 7.22
C PRO A 111 -16.24 -5.82 6.60
N GLU A 112 -17.32 -6.48 7.01
CA GLU A 112 -17.67 -7.83 6.54
C GLU A 112 -17.84 -7.90 5.02
N ALA A 113 -18.44 -6.85 4.45
CA ALA A 113 -18.72 -6.74 3.02
C ALA A 113 -17.47 -6.61 2.14
N TRP A 114 -16.27 -6.46 2.73
CA TRP A 114 -15.05 -6.37 1.94
C TRP A 114 -14.62 -7.73 1.37
N PRO A 115 -14.33 -7.77 0.06
CA PRO A 115 -13.62 -8.89 -0.55
C PRO A 115 -12.24 -9.12 0.08
N GLY A 116 -11.69 -10.32 -0.09
CA GLY A 116 -10.37 -10.70 0.47
C GLY A 116 -9.25 -9.73 0.08
N TYR A 117 -9.12 -9.42 -1.21
CA TYR A 117 -8.09 -8.51 -1.72
C TYR A 117 -8.18 -7.08 -1.13
N VAL A 118 -9.37 -6.59 -0.77
CA VAL A 118 -9.53 -5.30 -0.07
C VAL A 118 -9.05 -5.42 1.38
N LYS A 119 -9.30 -6.55 2.03
CA LYS A 119 -8.78 -6.84 3.38
C LYS A 119 -7.26 -6.96 3.36
N ASP A 120 -6.67 -7.56 2.34
CA ASP A 120 -5.21 -7.69 2.20
C ASP A 120 -4.54 -6.32 1.97
N ALA A 121 -5.14 -5.47 1.14
CA ALA A 121 -4.70 -4.08 0.98
C ALA A 121 -4.78 -3.30 2.31
N ALA A 122 -5.89 -3.45 3.04
CA ALA A 122 -6.07 -2.81 4.34
C ALA A 122 -5.15 -3.40 5.43
N GLN A 123 -4.84 -4.70 5.37
CA GLN A 123 -3.88 -5.37 6.24
C GLN A 123 -2.48 -4.79 6.05
N SER A 124 -2.08 -4.51 4.82
CA SER A 124 -0.79 -3.88 4.52
C SER A 124 -0.67 -2.49 5.13
N LEU A 125 -1.74 -1.68 5.08
CA LEU A 125 -1.81 -0.37 5.75
C LEU A 125 -1.78 -0.51 7.28
N PHE A 126 -2.53 -1.46 7.84
CA PHE A 126 -2.52 -1.74 9.27
C PHE A 126 -1.12 -2.08 9.78
N LEU A 127 -0.38 -2.93 9.07
CA LEU A 127 0.99 -3.30 9.46
C LEU A 127 1.96 -2.11 9.35
N ALA A 128 1.82 -1.27 8.32
CA ALA A 128 2.60 -0.04 8.19
C ALA A 128 2.28 0.99 9.29
N ALA A 129 1.11 0.88 9.93
CA ALA A 129 0.62 1.78 10.95
C ALA A 129 0.96 1.37 12.40
N MET A 130 1.61 0.21 12.62
CA MET A 130 1.78 -0.39 13.95
C MET A 130 2.35 0.57 15.00
N ASP A 131 3.44 1.28 14.69
CA ASP A 131 4.04 2.24 15.64
C ASP A 131 3.04 3.33 16.08
N ALA A 132 2.24 3.85 15.14
CA ALA A 132 1.22 4.85 15.46
C ALA A 132 0.03 4.26 16.23
N ILE A 133 -0.30 2.98 16.00
CA ILE A 133 -1.33 2.27 16.77
C ILE A 133 -0.90 2.11 18.23
N GLU A 134 0.37 1.75 18.46
CA GLU A 134 0.93 1.61 19.80
C GLU A 134 0.95 2.94 20.54
N GLU A 135 1.33 4.04 19.88
CA GLU A 135 1.32 5.39 20.45
C GLU A 135 -0.11 5.90 20.76
N ASP A 136 -1.06 5.74 19.83
CA ASP A 136 -2.45 6.21 19.96
C ASP A 136 -3.20 5.53 21.12
N GLN A 137 -2.82 4.30 21.46
CA GLN A 137 -3.45 3.51 22.53
C GLN A 137 -2.67 3.56 23.85
N GLY A 138 -1.72 4.48 23.99
CA GLY A 138 -1.03 4.77 25.25
C GLY A 138 0.11 3.80 25.59
N GLY A 139 0.64 3.08 24.61
CA GLY A 139 1.89 2.30 24.66
C GLY A 139 2.17 1.59 25.98
N ILE A 140 1.75 0.33 26.12
CA ILE A 140 2.40 -0.58 27.08
C ILE A 140 3.80 -0.84 26.51
N ARG A 141 4.79 -0.09 27.00
CA ARG A 141 6.22 -0.47 26.90
C ARG A 141 6.58 -1.38 28.06
#